data_AF-A0A098VRN0-F1
#
_entry.id   AF-A0A098VRN0-F1
#
_cell.length_a   1.000
_cell.length_b   1.000
_cell.length_c   1.000
_cell.angle_alpha   90.00
_cell.angle_beta   90.00
_cell.angle_gamma   90.00
#
_symmetry.space_group_name_H-M   'P 1'
#
loop_
_entity.id
_entity.type
_entity.pdbx_description
1 polymer ?
#
loop_
_entity_poly.entity_id
_entity_poly.type
_entity_poly.pdbx_seq_one_letter_code
_entity_poly.pdbx_strand_id
1 'polypeptide(L)'
;MTTQPIANASSAGTASITSSPGAFHYKRTPSNSINYSAAEWVSKMGQISIPKGLHHSILIMPSDLNELIMNYLIIEGYSDAVRIFSEESKQKIDDLVLKDVEFREKLRNLVLDGKIKETISLINDSYPMVVSLLS
;
A
#
# COMPACT_ATOMS: atom_id res chain seq x y z
N MET A 1 19.96 -6.88 -62.51
CA MET A 1 19.21 -6.47 -61.31
C MET A 1 19.87 -7.17 -60.12
N THR A 2 21.12 -6.90 -59.77
CA THR A 2 21.72 -5.69 -59.19
C THR A 2 21.24 -5.43 -57.76
N THR A 3 21.92 -6.08 -56.82
CA THR A 3 21.94 -5.81 -55.38
C THR A 3 22.50 -4.41 -55.12
N GLN A 4 21.92 -3.66 -54.19
CA GLN A 4 22.48 -2.44 -53.61
C GLN A 4 22.34 -2.51 -52.08
N PRO A 5 23.41 -2.21 -51.30
CA PRO A 5 23.37 -2.18 -49.84
C PRO A 5 23.00 -0.78 -49.32
N ILE A 6 22.23 -0.71 -48.24
CA ILE A 6 21.92 0.57 -47.58
C ILE A 6 23.00 0.87 -46.55
N ALA A 7 23.63 2.03 -46.73
CA ALA A 7 24.76 2.54 -45.97
C ALA A 7 24.39 2.92 -44.53
N ASN A 8 25.34 2.65 -43.63
CA ASN A 8 25.34 3.02 -42.22
C ASN A 8 25.70 4.51 -42.08
N ALA A 9 24.76 5.34 -41.61
CA ALA A 9 25.00 6.75 -41.31
C ALA A 9 25.13 6.95 -39.81
N SER A 10 26.39 7.02 -39.34
CA SER A 10 26.76 7.52 -38.02
C SER A 10 26.61 9.04 -38.00
N SER A 11 25.72 9.58 -37.17
CA SER A 11 25.76 10.99 -36.79
C SER A 11 25.74 11.10 -35.27
N ALA A 12 26.94 11.20 -34.70
CA ALA A 12 27.16 11.57 -33.31
C ALA A 12 26.80 13.05 -33.12
N GLY A 13 25.62 13.31 -32.55
CA GLY A 13 25.27 14.62 -32.01
C GLY A 13 25.88 14.79 -30.63
N THR A 14 27.00 15.50 -30.55
CA THR A 14 27.60 15.96 -29.28
C THR A 14 26.78 17.10 -28.69
N ALA A 15 25.89 16.79 -27.74
CA ALA A 15 25.28 17.80 -26.88
C ALA A 15 26.20 18.05 -25.66
N SER A 16 26.84 19.22 -25.63
CA SER A 16 27.65 19.67 -24.50
C SER A 16 26.73 20.17 -23.39
N ILE A 17 26.65 19.45 -22.26
CA ILE A 17 25.94 19.90 -21.07
C ILE A 17 26.94 20.65 -20.19
N THR A 18 26.70 21.95 -20.01
CA THR A 18 27.48 22.85 -19.16
C THR A 18 27.22 22.47 -17.70
N SER A 19 28.30 22.24 -16.93
CA SER A 19 28.19 21.88 -15.51
C SER A 19 27.98 23.13 -14.65
N SER A 20 26.80 23.25 -14.05
CA SER A 20 26.54 24.20 -12.96
C SER A 20 27.14 23.66 -11.64
N PRO A 21 27.87 24.45 -10.84
CA PRO A 21 28.50 23.98 -9.62
C PRO A 21 27.48 23.92 -8.48
N GLY A 22 26.94 22.72 -8.25
CA GLY A 22 26.02 22.46 -7.13
C GLY A 22 25.28 21.11 -7.19
N ALA A 23 25.65 20.20 -8.09
CA ALA A 23 24.98 18.92 -8.22
C ALA A 23 25.45 17.94 -7.13
N PHE A 24 24.56 17.59 -6.20
CA PHE A 24 24.70 16.43 -5.35
C PHE A 24 24.92 15.19 -6.25
N HIS A 25 26.15 14.70 -6.30
CA HIS A 25 26.50 13.46 -6.99
C HIS A 25 25.98 12.28 -6.16
N TYR A 26 24.73 11.87 -6.40
CA TYR A 26 24.39 10.48 -6.13
C TYR A 26 25.16 9.65 -7.16
N LYS A 27 26.10 8.83 -6.70
CA LYS A 27 26.67 7.79 -7.55
C LYS A 27 25.49 6.89 -7.92
N ARG A 28 25.04 6.90 -9.18
CA ARG A 28 24.25 5.78 -9.69
C ARG A 28 25.12 4.54 -9.51
N THR A 29 24.74 3.68 -8.58
CA THR A 29 25.23 2.31 -8.59
C THR A 29 24.93 1.76 -9.98
N PRO A 30 25.89 1.07 -10.63
CA PRO A 30 25.59 0.41 -11.89
C PRO A 30 24.46 -0.59 -11.60
N SER A 31 23.26 -0.26 -12.07
CA SER A 31 22.13 -1.17 -12.00
C SER A 31 22.51 -2.33 -12.90
N ASN A 32 22.91 -3.45 -12.29
CA ASN A 32 22.90 -4.73 -12.97
C ASN A 32 21.43 -5.10 -13.14
N SER A 33 20.74 -4.43 -14.06
CA SER A 33 19.32 -4.61 -14.30
C SER A 33 19.15 -5.97 -14.96
N ILE A 34 18.99 -7.00 -14.14
CA ILE A 34 18.59 -8.31 -14.62
C ILE A 34 17.14 -8.15 -15.09
N ASN A 35 16.95 -8.08 -16.40
CA ASN A 35 15.63 -8.08 -17.01
C ASN A 35 15.14 -9.53 -17.02
N TYR A 36 14.09 -9.80 -16.25
CA TYR A 36 13.41 -11.09 -16.29
C TYR A 36 12.24 -10.99 -17.26
N SER A 37 12.08 -12.00 -18.11
CA SER A 37 10.80 -12.23 -18.78
C SER A 37 9.72 -12.61 -17.75
N ALA A 38 8.45 -12.43 -18.11
CA ALA A 38 7.33 -12.81 -17.24
C ALA A 38 7.40 -14.29 -16.81
N ALA A 39 7.80 -15.18 -17.73
CA ALA A 39 7.96 -16.60 -17.44
C ALA A 39 9.10 -16.89 -16.46
N GLU A 40 10.25 -16.23 -16.63
CA GLU A 40 11.40 -16.37 -15.72
C GLU A 40 11.08 -15.83 -14.33
N TRP A 41 10.32 -14.73 -14.24
CA TRP A 41 9.90 -14.15 -12.97
C TRP A 41 8.95 -15.09 -12.22
N VAL A 42 7.95 -15.66 -12.88
CA VAL A 42 7.02 -16.64 -12.30
C VAL A 42 7.78 -17.89 -11.80
N SER A 43 8.72 -18.40 -12.60
CA SER A 43 9.56 -19.54 -12.20
C SER A 43 10.41 -19.23 -10.96
N LYS A 44 10.94 -18.01 -10.85
CA LYS A 44 11.72 -17.56 -9.69
C LYS A 44 10.86 -17.39 -8.45
N MET A 45 9.67 -16.81 -8.57
CA MET A 45 8.73 -16.67 -7.46
C MET A 45 8.35 -18.02 -6.86
N GLY A 46 8.19 -19.06 -7.70
CA GLY A 46 7.95 -20.43 -7.25
C GLY A 46 9.11 -21.06 -6.46
N GLN A 47 10.34 -20.53 -6.58
CA GLN A 47 11.53 -21.03 -5.88
C GLN A 47 11.78 -20.34 -4.52
N ILE A 48 11.09 -19.23 -4.25
CA ILE A 48 11.26 -18.50 -2.99
C ILE A 48 10.56 -19.31 -1.88
N SER A 49 11.35 -20.04 -1.09
CA SER A 49 10.88 -20.67 0.15
C SER A 49 10.88 -19.60 1.25
N ILE A 50 9.69 -19.12 1.63
CA ILE A 50 9.54 -18.22 2.78
C ILE A 50 9.80 -19.04 4.05
N PRO A 51 10.65 -18.58 4.99
CA PRO A 51 11.05 -19.35 6.17
C PRO A 51 9.85 -19.85 6.98
N LYS A 52 9.94 -21.13 7.38
CA LYS A 52 8.88 -22.02 7.92
C LYS A 52 8.28 -21.65 9.30
N GLY A 53 8.27 -20.37 9.68
CA GLY A 53 7.31 -19.83 10.66
C GLY A 53 6.03 -19.31 9.99
N LEU A 54 6.07 -19.14 8.66
CA LEU A 54 5.03 -18.61 7.80
C LEU A 54 4.65 -19.69 6.77
N HIS A 55 4.26 -20.87 7.24
CA HIS A 55 3.92 -22.00 6.36
C HIS A 55 2.47 -21.92 5.88
N HIS A 56 2.14 -20.85 5.15
CA HIS A 56 1.16 -20.97 4.10
C HIS A 56 1.94 -20.83 2.79
N SER A 57 1.91 -21.90 1.99
CA SER A 57 2.48 -21.99 0.65
C SER A 57 2.17 -20.73 -0.16
N ILE A 58 2.85 -20.51 -1.29
CA ILE A 58 2.58 -19.46 -2.30
C ILE A 58 1.11 -19.37 -2.81
N LEU A 59 0.19 -20.12 -2.21
CA LEU A 59 -1.25 -20.06 -2.34
C LEU A 59 -1.83 -19.18 -1.22
N ILE A 60 -1.83 -17.85 -1.32
CA ILE A 60 -2.57 -17.04 -0.34
C ILE A 60 -4.01 -17.59 -0.28
N MET A 61 -4.42 -18.17 0.86
CA MET A 61 -5.77 -18.69 0.95
C MET A 61 -6.74 -17.52 0.89
N PRO A 62 -7.89 -17.67 0.22
CA PRO A 62 -8.91 -16.64 0.24
C PRO A 62 -9.29 -16.22 1.66
N SER A 63 -9.23 -17.12 2.64
CA SER A 63 -9.44 -16.82 4.06
C SER A 63 -8.44 -15.81 4.62
N ASP A 64 -7.15 -16.00 4.33
CA ASP A 64 -6.06 -15.20 4.88
C ASP A 64 -6.07 -13.80 4.25
N LEU A 65 -6.41 -13.73 2.96
CA LEU A 65 -6.63 -12.47 2.26
C LEU A 65 -7.85 -11.74 2.80
N ASN A 66 -8.96 -12.45 3.03
CA ASN A 66 -10.17 -11.85 3.57
C ASN A 66 -9.92 -11.30 4.98
N GLU A 67 -9.20 -12.04 5.83
CA GLU A 67 -8.80 -11.55 7.15
C GLU A 67 -7.92 -10.29 7.06
N LEU A 68 -6.94 -10.27 6.14
CA LEU A 68 -6.11 -9.09 5.92
C LEU A 68 -6.94 -7.87 5.48
N ILE A 69 -7.85 -8.06 4.53
CA ILE A 69 -8.75 -7.00 4.05
C ILE A 69 -9.65 -6.53 5.19
N MET A 70 -10.28 -7.45 5.92
CA MET A 70 -11.15 -7.14 7.05
C MET A 70 -10.40 -6.32 8.11
N ASN A 71 -9.18 -6.73 8.47
CA ASN A 71 -8.34 -6.00 9.41
C ASN A 71 -8.03 -4.58 8.94
N TYR A 72 -7.70 -4.40 7.66
CA TYR A 72 -7.48 -3.07 7.10
C TYR A 72 -8.74 -2.19 7.19
N LEU A 73 -9.90 -2.71 6.77
CA LEU A 73 -11.16 -1.98 6.81
C LEU A 73 -11.54 -1.58 8.25
N ILE A 74 -11.34 -2.48 9.20
CA ILE A 74 -11.53 -2.22 10.62
C ILE A 74 -10.55 -1.15 11.09
N ILE A 75 -9.25 -1.27 10.84
CA ILE A 75 -8.23 -0.32 11.33
C ILE A 75 -8.49 1.10 10.79
N GLU A 76 -8.86 1.22 9.52
CA GLU A 76 -9.17 2.52 8.92
C GLU A 76 -10.55 3.07 9.31
N GLY A 77 -11.42 2.27 9.94
CA GLY A 77 -12.72 2.77 10.37
C GLY A 77 -13.72 2.91 9.23
N TYR A 78 -13.70 2.03 8.22
CA TYR A 78 -14.67 2.05 7.11
C TYR A 78 -15.90 1.20 7.44
N SER A 79 -16.89 1.74 8.17
CA SER A 79 -18.00 0.94 8.74
C SER A 79 -18.84 0.22 7.69
N ASP A 80 -19.25 0.92 6.64
CA ASP A 80 -20.05 0.33 5.56
C ASP A 80 -19.30 -0.77 4.82
N ALA A 81 -18.01 -0.55 4.54
CA ALA A 81 -17.17 -1.53 3.87
C ALA A 81 -16.99 -2.78 4.74
N VAL A 82 -16.77 -2.62 6.05
CA VAL A 82 -16.68 -3.73 7.00
C VAL A 82 -17.96 -4.57 6.99
N ARG A 83 -19.13 -3.91 7.07
CA ARG A 83 -20.44 -4.59 7.05
C ARG A 83 -20.65 -5.39 5.77
N ILE A 84 -20.53 -4.74 4.61
CA ILE A 84 -20.72 -5.37 3.29
C ILE A 84 -19.71 -6.51 3.11
N PHE A 85 -18.43 -6.27 3.42
CA PHE A 85 -17.39 -7.27 3.25
C PHE A 85 -17.57 -8.47 4.18
N SER A 86 -18.11 -8.27 5.39
CA SER A 86 -18.40 -9.37 6.33
C SER A 86 -19.47 -10.32 5.77
N GLU A 87 -20.50 -9.77 5.12
CA GLU A 87 -21.57 -10.54 4.47
C GLU A 87 -21.04 -11.31 3.25
N GLU A 88 -20.24 -10.65 2.40
CA GLU A 88 -19.67 -11.24 1.19
C GLU A 88 -18.64 -12.33 1.48
N SER A 89 -17.74 -12.08 2.44
CA SER A 89 -16.66 -13.01 2.83
C SER A 89 -17.12 -14.09 3.80
N LYS A 90 -18.37 -14.00 4.30
CA LYS A 90 -18.94 -14.85 5.37
C LYS A 90 -18.11 -14.84 6.66
N GLN A 91 -17.34 -13.77 6.88
CA GLN A 91 -16.62 -13.56 8.12
C GLN A 91 -17.57 -12.96 9.16
N LYS A 92 -17.64 -13.60 10.33
CA LYS A 92 -18.40 -13.05 11.44
C LYS A 92 -17.61 -11.91 12.04
N ILE A 93 -18.26 -10.78 12.23
CA ILE A 93 -17.74 -9.65 12.98
C ILE A 93 -18.57 -9.46 14.26
N ASP A 94 -17.91 -9.07 15.33
CA ASP A 94 -18.57 -8.72 16.59
C ASP A 94 -19.22 -7.33 16.45
N ASP A 95 -20.45 -7.19 16.94
CA ASP A 95 -21.16 -5.91 17.00
C ASP A 95 -20.38 -4.85 17.77
N LEU A 96 -19.57 -5.25 18.76
CA LEU A 96 -18.67 -4.35 19.48
C LEU A 96 -17.60 -3.77 18.56
N VAL A 97 -17.00 -4.60 17.70
CA VAL A 97 -16.01 -4.13 16.71
C VAL A 97 -16.66 -3.19 15.71
N LEU A 98 -17.89 -3.49 15.24
CA LEU A 98 -18.59 -2.61 14.32
C LEU A 98 -18.86 -1.23 14.94
N LYS A 99 -19.27 -1.17 16.21
CA LYS A 99 -19.44 0.09 16.95
C LYS A 99 -18.13 0.89 17.05
N ASP A 100 -17.01 0.23 17.29
CA ASP A 100 -15.69 0.90 17.36
C ASP A 100 -15.21 1.42 15.99
N VAL A 101 -15.59 0.74 14.90
CA VAL A 101 -15.33 1.19 13.53
C VAL A 101 -16.20 2.42 13.22
N GLU A 102 -17.50 2.37 13.51
CA GLU A 102 -18.44 3.50 13.34
C GLU A 102 -18.01 4.72 14.16
N PHE A 103 -17.54 4.51 15.39
CA PHE A 103 -17.01 5.57 16.23
C PHE A 103 -15.83 6.28 15.56
N ARG A 104 -14.88 5.53 15.01
CA ARG A 104 -13.69 6.10 14.33
C ARG A 104 -14.05 6.79 13.02
N GLU A 105 -15.04 6.30 12.28
CA GLU A 105 -15.57 6.99 11.11
C GLU A 105 -16.16 8.35 11.49
N LYS A 106 -17.04 8.37 12.50
CA LYS A 106 -17.65 9.61 13.00
C LYS A 106 -16.61 10.60 13.49
N LEU A 107 -15.59 10.12 14.21
CA LEU A 107 -14.50 10.94 14.70
C LEU A 107 -13.68 11.54 13.54
N ARG A 108 -13.33 10.73 12.55
CA ARG A 108 -12.62 11.18 11.33
C ARG A 108 -13.41 12.28 10.62
N ASN A 109 -14.72 12.10 10.45
CA ASN A 109 -15.57 13.09 9.78
C ASN A 109 -15.62 14.42 10.54
N LEU A 110 -15.78 14.40 11.87
CA LEU A 110 -15.75 15.62 12.69
C LEU A 110 -14.41 16.37 12.59
N VAL A 111 -13.30 15.64 12.55
CA VAL A 111 -11.95 16.23 12.39
C VAL A 111 -11.80 16.87 11.01
N LEU A 112 -12.21 16.17 9.95
CA LEU A 112 -12.13 16.68 8.57
C LEU A 112 -13.03 17.91 8.36
N ASP A 113 -14.16 17.98 9.04
CA ASP A 113 -15.06 19.14 9.06
C ASP A 113 -14.54 20.31 9.92
N GLY A 114 -13.42 20.14 10.61
CA GLY A 114 -12.86 21.16 11.51
C GLY A 114 -13.62 21.34 12.82
N LYS A 115 -14.53 20.41 13.17
CA LYS A 115 -15.36 20.45 14.38
C LYS A 115 -14.61 19.90 15.59
N ILE A 116 -13.50 20.57 15.95
CA ILE A 116 -12.57 20.09 16.97
C ILE A 116 -13.23 20.00 18.36
N LYS A 117 -14.09 20.95 18.74
CA LYS A 117 -14.79 20.92 20.04
C LYS A 117 -15.73 19.71 20.17
N GLU A 118 -16.50 19.43 19.12
CA GLU A 118 -17.40 18.27 19.07
C GLU A 118 -16.60 16.97 19.08
N THR A 119 -15.47 16.94 18.37
CA THR A 119 -14.53 15.81 18.39
C THR A 119 -14.03 15.52 19.80
N ILE A 120 -13.56 16.55 20.52
CA ILE A 120 -13.08 16.40 21.90
C ILE A 120 -14.18 15.90 22.83
N SER A 121 -15.40 16.46 22.72
CA SER A 121 -16.54 15.98 23.50
C SER A 121 -16.83 14.50 23.23
N LEU A 122 -16.88 14.10 21.96
CA LEU A 122 -17.14 12.73 21.56
C LEU A 122 -16.10 11.75 22.10
N ILE A 123 -14.82 12.13 22.13
CA ILE A 123 -13.74 11.34 22.74
C ILE A 123 -13.95 11.23 24.25
N ASN A 124 -14.26 12.33 24.93
CA ASN A 124 -14.47 12.31 26.39
C ASN A 124 -15.64 11.40 26.79
N ASP A 125 -16.72 11.43 26.03
CA ASP A 125 -17.92 10.66 26.32
C ASP A 125 -17.70 9.15 26.09
N SER A 126 -16.86 8.80 25.11
CA SER A 126 -16.66 7.39 24.69
C SER A 126 -15.40 6.76 25.28
N TYR A 127 -14.35 7.55 25.49
CA TYR A 127 -13.03 7.16 26.00
C TYR A 127 -12.53 8.18 27.04
N PRO A 128 -13.18 8.26 28.22
CA PRO A 128 -12.94 9.31 29.22
C PRO A 128 -11.49 9.36 29.76
N MET A 129 -10.72 8.29 29.60
CA MET A 129 -9.32 8.19 30.04
C MET A 129 -8.33 8.84 29.06
N VAL A 130 -8.72 9.12 27.81
CA VAL A 130 -7.78 9.55 26.75
C VAL A 130 -7.46 11.05 26.82
N VAL A 131 -8.39 11.88 27.28
CA VAL A 131 -8.29 13.36 27.23
C VAL A 131 -8.28 14.00 28.62
N SER A 132 -8.21 13.21 29.69
CA SER A 132 -8.14 13.70 31.09
C SER A 132 -6.87 14.50 31.44
N LEU A 133 -5.98 14.79 30.48
CA LEU A 133 -4.74 15.55 30.64
C LEU A 133 -4.84 17.05 30.25
N LEU A 134 -6.03 17.56 29.92
CA LEU A 134 -6.22 18.98 29.53
C LEU A 134 -7.11 19.79 30.50
N SER A 135 -7.22 19.38 31.78
CA SER A 135 -7.82 20.22 32.84
C SER A 135 -6.79 21.12 33.53
#